data_AF-A0A2E7W2G5-F1
#
_entry.id   AF-A0A2E7W2G5-F1
#
_cell.length_a   1.000
_cell.length_b   1.000
_cell.length_c   1.000
_cell.angle_alpha   90.00
_cell.angle_beta   90.00
_cell.angle_gamma   90.00
#
_symmetry.space_group_name_H-M   'P 1'
#
loop_
_entity.id
_entity.type
_entity.pdbx_description
1 polymer ?
#
loop_
_entity_poly.entity_id
_entity_poly.type
_entity_poly.pdbx_seq_one_letter_code
_entity_poly.pdbx_strand_id
1 'polypeptide(L)' 'MFKKSKNKRSFQRAKAAAAENEIVCATLKNDKPIYFTMPEDATQADVRAKAFEIRTGRKMSKIERTLVDIVEVQR' A
#
# COMPACT_ATOMS: atom_id res chain seq x y z
N MET A 1 8.43 20.79 10.98
CA MET A 1 7.12 21.17 10.39
C MET A 1 6.94 20.76 8.92
N PHE A 2 7.96 20.87 8.05
CA PHE A 2 7.84 20.61 6.59
C PHE A 2 7.58 19.15 6.14
N LYS A 3 7.91 18.13 6.95
CA LYS A 3 7.64 16.72 6.59
C LYS A 3 6.13 16.42 6.56
N LYS A 4 5.36 17.00 7.48
CA LYS A 4 3.90 16.84 7.55
C LYS A 4 3.18 17.48 6.37
N SER A 5 3.65 18.64 5.90
CA SER A 5 3.04 19.34 4.75
C SER A 5 3.33 18.67 3.42
N LYS A 6 4.55 18.12 3.23
CA LYS A 6 4.88 17.31 2.04
C LYS A 6 4.01 16.05 1.97
N ASN A 7 3.79 15.38 3.11
CA ASN A 7 2.95 14.20 3.17
C ASN A 7 1.47 14.50 2.85
N LYS A 8 0.96 15.64 3.34
CA LYS A 8 -0.40 16.11 3.04
C LYS A 8 -0.60 16.36 1.55
N ARG A 9 0.38 16.97 0.86
CA ARG A 9 0.32 17.21 -0.59
C ARG A 9 0.38 15.92 -1.40
N SER A 10 1.25 14.97 -1.04
CA SER A 10 1.32 13.67 -1.73
C SER A 10 0.03 12.86 -1.56
N PHE A 11 -0.56 12.88 -0.36
CA PHE A 11 -1.86 12.24 -0.12
C PHE A 11 -2.99 12.89 -0.94
N GLN A 12 -3.05 14.23 -1.01
CA GLN A 12 -4.07 14.92 -1.82
C GLN A 12 -3.91 14.62 -3.31
N ARG A 13 -2.69 14.48 -3.82
CA ARG A 13 -2.46 14.07 -5.21
C ARG A 13 -2.93 12.64 -5.47
N ALA A 14 -2.65 11.71 -4.57
CA ALA A 14 -3.13 10.34 -4.68
C ALA A 14 -4.67 10.27 -4.60
N LYS A 15 -5.30 11.08 -3.74
CA LYS A 15 -6.76 11.19 -3.65
C LYS A 15 -7.39 11.80 -4.89
N ALA A 16 -6.77 12.81 -5.50
CA ALA A 16 -7.26 13.41 -6.74
C ALA A 16 -7.08 12.50 -7.97
N ALA A 17 -6.13 11.57 -7.91
CA ALA A 17 -5.88 10.59 -8.97
C ALA A 17 -6.71 9.29 -8.82
N ALA A 18 -7.33 9.08 -7.65
CA ALA A 18 -8.20 7.94 -7.41
C ALA A 18 -9.51 8.09 -8.19
N ALA A 19 -9.91 7.04 -8.88
CA ALA A 19 -11.23 6.97 -9.54
C ALA A 19 -12.37 6.82 -8.50
N GLU A 20 -13.63 6.96 -8.93
CA GLU A 20 -14.81 6.89 -8.05
C GLU A 20 -14.89 5.63 -7.16
N ASN A 21 -14.31 4.50 -7.61
CA ASN A 21 -14.31 3.22 -6.89
C ASN A 21 -12.91 2.78 -6.44
N GLU A 22 -11.99 3.71 -6.25
CA GLU A 22 -10.63 3.42 -5.77
C GLU A 22 -10.36 4.02 -4.39
N ILE A 23 -9.73 3.22 -3.53
CA ILE A 23 -9.21 3.64 -2.24
C ILE A 23 -7.72 3.98 -2.34
N VAL A 24 -7.30 4.99 -1.59
CA VAL A 24 -5.89 5.37 -1.47
C VAL A 24 -5.24 4.57 -0.36
N CYS A 25 -4.35 3.66 -0.73
CA CYS A 25 -3.50 2.92 0.19
C CYS A 25 -2.12 3.56 0.32
N ALA A 26 -1.41 3.23 1.40
CA ALA A 26 -0.04 3.70 1.62
C ALA A 26 0.85 2.56 2.12
N THR A 27 2.10 2.56 1.66
CA THR A 27 3.16 1.71 2.20
C THR A 27 4.39 2.55 2.54
N LEU A 28 5.27 2.05 3.40
CA LEU A 28 6.51 2.74 3.77
C LEU A 28 7.69 2.11 3.06
N LYS A 29 8.54 2.95 2.45
CA LYS A 29 9.85 2.57 1.92
C LYS A 29 10.87 3.59 2.43
N ASN A 30 11.85 3.13 3.21
CA ASN A 30 12.87 3.99 3.83
C ASN A 30 12.23 5.18 4.59
N ASP A 31 11.23 4.90 5.43
CA ASP A 31 10.43 5.87 6.20
C ASP A 31 9.70 6.94 5.37
N LYS A 32 9.62 6.74 4.06
CA LYS A 32 8.86 7.60 3.16
C LYS A 32 7.55 6.90 2.78
N PRO A 33 6.39 7.55 2.96
CA PRO A 33 5.13 7.01 2.50
C PRO A 33 5.07 7.05 0.97
N ILE A 34 4.74 5.91 0.40
CA ILE A 34 4.41 5.74 -1.01
C ILE A 34 2.92 5.44 -1.07
N TYR A 35 2.19 6.31 -1.76
CA TYR A 35 0.76 6.19 -1.97
C TYR A 35 0.49 5.45 -3.28
N PHE A 36 -0.53 4.61 -3.28
CA PHE A 36 -1.02 3.91 -4.46
C PHE A 36 -2.53 3.72 -4.33
N THR A 37 -3.22 3.55 -5.45
CA THR A 37 -4.64 3.28 -5.47
C THR A 37 -4.91 1.79 -5.63
N MET A 38 -6.02 1.35 -5.06
CA MET A 38 -6.56 0.00 -5.22
C MET A 38 -8.08 0.11 -5.39
N PRO A 39 -8.72 -0.84 -6.07
CA PRO A 39 -10.17 -0.96 -6.06
C PRO A 39 -10.74 -1.02 -4.64
N GLU A 40 -11.92 -0.47 -4.41
CA GLU A 40 -12.58 -0.49 -3.09
C GLU A 40 -12.92 -1.92 -2.63
N ASP A 41 -13.18 -2.84 -3.56
CA ASP A 41 -13.41 -4.27 -3.31
C ASP A 41 -12.12 -5.09 -3.11
N ALA A 42 -10.94 -4.45 -3.17
CA ALA A 42 -9.67 -5.13 -2.99
C ALA A 42 -9.54 -5.72 -1.59
N THR A 43 -9.15 -7.00 -1.52
CA THR A 43 -8.93 -7.66 -0.23
C THR A 43 -7.65 -7.13 0.44
N GLN A 44 -7.55 -7.29 1.76
CA GLN A 44 -6.30 -6.95 2.46
C GLN A 44 -5.08 -7.70 1.89
N ALA A 45 -5.27 -8.95 1.41
CA ALA A 45 -4.21 -9.73 0.78
C ALA A 45 -3.73 -9.07 -0.52
N ASP A 46 -4.64 -8.53 -1.33
CA ASP A 46 -4.31 -7.84 -2.58
C ASP A 46 -3.55 -6.54 -2.31
N VAL A 47 -4.01 -5.75 -1.33
CA VAL A 47 -3.33 -4.52 -0.90
C VAL A 47 -1.91 -4.82 -0.43
N ARG A 48 -1.69 -5.91 0.32
CA ARG A 48 -0.37 -6.33 0.81
C ARG A 48 0.55 -6.80 -0.31
N ALA A 49 0.02 -7.60 -1.24
CA ALA A 49 0.75 -8.04 -2.41
C ALA A 49 1.21 -6.82 -3.24
N LYS A 50 0.32 -5.84 -3.46
CA LYS A 50 0.66 -4.61 -4.17
C LYS A 50 1.67 -3.76 -3.41
N ALA A 51 1.50 -3.59 -2.10
CA ALA A 51 2.45 -2.89 -1.26
C ALA A 51 3.83 -3.55 -1.25
N PHE A 52 3.91 -4.88 -1.33
CA PHE A 52 5.16 -5.62 -1.46
C PHE A 52 5.84 -5.36 -2.81
N GLU A 53 5.07 -5.41 -3.90
CA GLU A 53 5.56 -5.10 -5.24
C GLU A 53 6.14 -3.69 -5.34
N ILE A 54 5.44 -2.71 -4.76
CA ILE A 54 5.91 -1.30 -4.72
C ILE A 54 7.20 -1.16 -3.91
N ARG A 55 7.32 -1.87 -2.77
CA ARG A 55 8.50 -1.80 -1.90
C ARG A 55 9.71 -2.44 -2.57
N THR A 56 9.54 -3.64 -3.10
CA THR A 56 10.63 -4.53 -3.55
C THR A 56 10.92 -4.42 -5.05
N GLY A 57 9.98 -3.92 -5.84
CA GLY A 57 10.07 -3.93 -7.31
C GLY A 57 9.80 -5.30 -7.93
N ARG A 58 9.37 -6.30 -7.15
CA ARG A 58 9.05 -7.65 -7.65
C ARG A 58 7.74 -8.18 -7.05
N LYS A 59 7.13 -9.13 -7.75
CA LYS A 59 5.94 -9.83 -7.22
C LYS A 59 6.30 -10.65 -5.98
N MET A 60 5.34 -10.74 -5.07
CA MET A 60 5.44 -11.58 -3.88
C MET A 60 5.38 -13.05 -4.31
N SER A 61 6.31 -13.87 -3.78
CA SER A 61 6.29 -15.31 -4.02
C SER A 61 5.17 -16.00 -3.23
N LYS A 62 4.83 -17.24 -3.62
CA LYS A 62 3.84 -18.05 -2.90
C LYS A 62 4.25 -18.28 -1.44
N ILE A 63 5.53 -18.54 -1.18
CA ILE A 63 6.06 -18.77 0.17
C ILE A 63 5.92 -17.52 1.02
N GLU A 64 6.30 -16.36 0.49
CA GLU A 64 6.17 -15.07 1.20
C GLU A 64 4.71 -14.76 1.54
N ARG A 65 3.78 -15.06 0.63
CA ARG A 65 2.34 -14.90 0.87
C ARG A 65 1.88 -15.80 2.02
N THR A 66 2.25 -17.08 2.00
CA THR A 66 1.91 -18.03 3.06
C THR A 66 2.49 -17.63 4.42
N LEU A 67 3.72 -17.11 4.46
CA LEU A 67 4.32 -16.61 5.71
C LEU A 67 3.55 -15.42 6.28
N VAL A 68 3.10 -14.50 5.43
CA VAL A 68 2.25 -13.38 5.86
C VAL A 68 0.93 -13.89 6.42
N ASP A 69 0.28 -14.81 5.72
CA ASP A 69 -1.01 -15.38 6.14
C ASP A 69 -0.90 -16.07 7.52
N ILE A 70 0.18 -16.84 7.76
CA ILE A 70 0.43 -17.50 9.06
C ILE A 70 0.58 -16.48 10.20
N VAL A 71 1.33 -15.40 9.97
CA VAL A 71 1.55 -14.37 10.99
C VAL A 71 0.25 -13.62 11.32
N GLU A 72 -0.65 -13.47 10.35
CA GLU A 72 -1.96 -12.85 10.59
C GLU A 72 -2.92 -13.72 11.38
N VAL A 73 -2.95 -15.03 11.13
CA VAL A 73 -3.80 -15.97 11.88
C VAL A 73 -3.42 -16.00 13.37
N GLN A 74 -2.16 -15.71 13.68
CA GLN A 74 -1.67 -15.68 15.06
C GLN A 74 -1.89 -14.35 15.80
N ARG A 75 -2.49 -13.35 15.15
CA ARG A 75 -2.63 -11.98 15.69
C ARG A 75 -4.06 -11.65 16.08
#